data_AF-A0A520BSP8-F1
#
_entry.id   AF-A0A520BSP8-F1
#
_cell.length_a   1.000
_cell.length_b   1.000
_cell.length_c   1.000
_cell.angle_alpha   90.00
_cell.angle_beta   90.00
_cell.angle_gamma   90.00
#
_symmetry.space_group_name_H-M   'P 1'
#
loop_
_entity.id
_entity.type
_entity.pdbx_description
1 polymer ?
#
loop_
_entity_poly.entity_id
_entity_poly.type
_entity_poly.pdbx_seq_one_letter_code
_entity_poly.pdbx_strand_id
1 'polypeptide(L)' 'MQPDREAILKIATFKTSRSGGKGGQNVNKVSSKVELIFNPNQADFFTEQEKALIAIKFENRIDAEGFI' A
#
# COMPACT_ATOMS: atom_id res chain seq x y z
N MET A 1 4.62 14.65 -13.37
CA MET A 1 5.64 15.01 -12.37
C MET A 1 5.68 13.89 -11.34
N GLN A 2 6.84 13.47 -10.85
CA GLN A 2 6.89 12.46 -9.80
C GLN A 2 6.65 13.14 -8.44
N PRO A 3 5.88 12.52 -7.52
CA PRO A 3 5.67 13.09 -6.20
C PRO A 3 6.95 13.05 -5.37
N ASP A 4 7.16 14.10 -4.57
CA ASP A 4 8.22 14.12 -3.57
C ASP A 4 7.96 13.07 -2.49
N ARG A 5 9.04 12.57 -1.88
CA ARG A 5 8.97 11.58 -0.80
C ARG A 5 8.06 12.02 0.35
N GLU A 6 8.11 13.30 0.72
CA GLU A 6 7.26 13.84 1.79
C GLU A 6 5.77 13.79 1.45
N ALA A 7 5.40 14.02 0.18
CA ALA A 7 4.01 13.95 -0.25
C ALA A 7 3.47 12.51 -0.13
N ILE A 8 4.27 11.52 -0.51
CA ILE A 8 3.92 10.10 -0.36
C ILE A 8 3.77 9.74 1.13
N LEU A 9 4.72 10.15 1.96
CA LEU A 9 4.73 9.81 3.39
C LEU A 9 3.56 10.45 4.18
N LYS A 10 3.00 11.56 3.69
CA LYS A 10 1.83 12.21 4.32
C LYS A 10 0.53 11.41 4.14
N ILE A 11 0.38 10.72 3.02
CA ILE A 11 -0.86 10.01 2.69
C ILE A 11 -0.79 8.49 2.94
N ALA A 12 0.43 7.95 3.01
CA ALA A 12 0.63 6.52 3.03
C ALA A 12 0.89 5.97 4.44
N THR A 13 0.13 4.94 4.80
CA THR A 13 0.28 4.16 6.02
C THR A 13 1.00 2.86 5.72
N PHE A 14 1.91 2.45 6.60
CA PHE A 14 2.70 1.24 6.43
C PHE A 14 2.33 0.21 7.49
N LYS A 15 1.92 -0.98 7.05
CA LYS A 15 1.64 -2.12 7.94
C LYS A 15 2.70 -3.17 7.77
N THR A 16 3.41 -3.50 8.85
CA THR A 16 4.46 -4.52 8.84
C THR A 16 3.98 -5.79 9.54
N SER A 17 4.31 -6.96 9.00
CA SER A 17 4.06 -8.26 9.66
C SER A 17 5.30 -9.15 9.61
N ARG A 18 5.50 -9.94 10.66
CA ARG A 18 6.56 -10.95 10.73
C ARG A 18 6.01 -12.28 10.19
N SER A 19 6.80 -13.00 9.38
CA SER A 19 6.42 -14.34 8.90
C SER A 19 6.47 -15.38 10.03
N GLY A 20 5.44 -15.44 10.86
CA GLY A 20 5.30 -16.46 11.91
C GLY A 20 4.72 -17.77 11.35
N GLY A 21 5.58 -18.68 10.88
CA GLY A 21 5.18 -20.08 10.63
C GLY A 21 5.18 -20.89 11.94
N LYS A 22 4.24 -21.84 12.09
CA LYS A 22 4.27 -22.83 13.19
C LYS A 22 5.54 -23.69 13.08
N GLY A 23 6.20 -23.89 14.22
CA GLY A 23 7.60 -24.29 14.31
C GLY A 23 7.95 -25.68 13.78
N GLY A 24 9.18 -25.77 13.24
CA GLY A 24 9.96 -26.98 13.04
C GLY A 24 11.44 -26.61 13.23
N GLN A 25 12.24 -27.43 13.89
CA GLN A 25 13.66 -27.13 14.16
C GLN A 25 14.38 -26.69 12.88
N ASN A 26 15.09 -25.55 12.96
CA ASN A 26 15.73 -24.74 11.90
C ASN A 26 14.87 -23.61 11.26
N VAL A 27 14.23 -22.73 12.06
CA VAL A 27 13.61 -21.47 11.55
C VAL A 27 14.44 -20.24 11.92
N ASN A 28 15.50 -19.96 11.16
CA ASN A 28 16.00 -18.59 11.03
C ASN A 28 15.31 -17.95 9.81
N LYS A 29 14.02 -17.60 9.94
CA LYS A 29 13.28 -16.93 8.87
C LYS A 29 13.02 -15.48 9.24
N VAL A 30 13.93 -14.59 8.83
CA VAL A 30 13.73 -13.15 8.76
C VAL A 30 13.06 -12.83 7.43
N SER A 31 11.73 -12.83 7.40
CA SER A 31 10.97 -12.26 6.30
C SER A 31 9.88 -11.37 6.88
N SER A 32 10.12 -10.06 6.81
CA SER A 32 9.14 -9.04 7.18
C SER A 32 8.36 -8.65 5.93
N LYS A 33 7.03 -8.76 5.98
CA LYS A 33 6.14 -8.23 4.93
C LYS A 33 5.80 -6.79 5.30
N VAL A 34 5.87 -5.88 4.33
CA VAL A 34 5.43 -4.48 4.46
C VAL A 34 4.32 -4.24 3.45
N GLU A 35 3.18 -3.75 3.92
CA GLU A 35 2.02 -3.36 3.12
C GLU A 35 1.91 -1.84 3.17
N LEU A 36 1.66 -1.22 2.01
CA LEU A 36 1.41 0.20 1.86
C LEU A 36 -0.10 0.38 1.73
N ILE A 37 -0.67 1.29 2.51
CA ILE A 37 -2.10 1.59 2.53
C ILE A 37 -2.28 3.09 2.27
N PHE A 38 -3.02 3.48 1.24
CA PHE A 38 -3.29 4.89 0.94
C PHE A 38 -4.57 5.08 0.12
N ASN A 39 -5.15 6.29 0.15
CA ASN A 39 -6.31 6.64 -0.67
C ASN A 39 -5.86 7.46 -1.90
N PRO A 40 -6.03 6.96 -3.14
CA PRO A 40 -5.63 7.67 -4.35
C PRO A 40 -6.33 9.03 -4.54
N ASN A 41 -7.51 9.23 -3.95
CA ASN A 41 -8.25 10.48 -4.06
C ASN A 41 -7.61 11.61 -3.23
N GLN A 42 -6.87 11.26 -2.17
CA GLN A 42 -6.13 12.20 -1.32
C GLN A 42 -4.75 12.56 -1.88
N ALA A 43 -4.33 11.91 -2.96
CA ALA A 43 -3.06 12.16 -3.62
C ALA A 43 -3.23 13.25 -4.68
N ASP A 44 -2.84 14.49 -4.33
CA ASP A 44 -2.90 15.65 -5.23
C ASP A 44 -1.97 15.53 -6.45
N PHE A 45 -1.04 14.58 -6.42
CA PHE A 45 -0.10 14.31 -7.49
C PHE A 45 -0.64 13.34 -8.55
N PHE A 46 -1.83 12.76 -8.37
CA PHE A 46 -2.53 12.06 -9.43
C PHE A 46 -3.53 12.99 -10.13
N THR A 47 -3.50 12.96 -11.45
CA THR A 47 -4.54 13.54 -12.30
C THR A 47 -5.85 12.75 -12.17
N GLU A 48 -6.98 13.36 -12.52
CA GLU A 48 -8.29 12.71 -12.51
C GLU A 48 -8.31 11.46 -13.42
N GLN A 49 -7.60 11.50 -14.54
CA GLN A 49 -7.44 10.36 -15.44
C GLN A 49 -6.64 9.24 -14.78
N GLU A 50 -5.57 9.55 -14.05
CA GLU A 50 -4.78 8.56 -13.30
C GLU A 50 -5.59 7.95 -12.15
N LYS A 51 -6.36 8.76 -11.41
CA LYS A 51 -7.27 8.27 -10.37
C LYS A 51 -8.32 7.31 -10.95
N ALA A 52 -8.93 7.65 -12.09
CA ALA A 52 -9.88 6.77 -12.77
C ALA A 52 -9.23 5.45 -13.21
N LEU A 53 -8.02 5.49 -13.75
CA LEU A 53 -7.28 4.28 -14.12
C LEU A 53 -6.92 3.42 -12.90
N ILE A 54 -6.55 4.04 -11.79
CA ILE A 54 -6.28 3.35 -10.53
C ILE A 54 -7.55 2.66 -10.02
N ALA A 55 -8.69 3.36 -10.01
CA ALA A 55 -9.97 2.80 -9.59
C ALA A 55 -10.35 1.56 -10.40
N ILE A 56 -10.15 1.59 -11.72
CA ILE A 56 -10.42 0.45 -12.60
C ILE A 56 -9.43 -0.69 -12.36
N LYS A 57 -8.12 -0.41 -12.31
CA LYS A 57 -7.09 -1.45 -12.19
C LYS A 57 -7.07 -2.12 -10.82
N PHE A 58 -7.42 -1.39 -9.78
CA PHE A 58 -7.39 -1.84 -8.39
C PHE A 58 -8.78 -2.05 -7.81
N GLU A 59 -9.82 -2.17 -8.63
CA GLU A 59 -11.22 -2.37 -8.17
C GLU A 59 -11.35 -3.51 -7.14
N ASN A 60 -10.57 -4.59 -7.31
CA ASN A 60 -10.59 -5.78 -6.44
C ASN A 60 -9.67 -5.66 -5.20
N ARG A 61 -8.96 -4.54 -5.06
CA ARG A 61 -8.04 -4.23 -3.95
C ARG A 61 -8.41 -2.98 -3.19
N ILE A 62 -9.35 -2.19 -3.72
CA ILE A 62 -9.90 -1.01 -3.06
C ILE A 62 -10.95 -1.46 -2.05
N ASP A 63 -10.85 -0.96 -0.81
CA ASP A 63 -11.87 -1.18 0.20
C ASP A 63 -13.06 -0.22 0.05
N ALA A 64 -14.09 -0.39 0.90
CA ALA A 64 -15.30 0.43 0.87
C ALA A 64 -15.05 1.91 1.19
N GLU A 65 -13.90 2.25 1.79
CA GLU A 65 -13.49 3.61 2.14
C GLU A 65 -12.57 4.24 1.06
N GLY A 66 -12.23 3.47 0.02
CA GLY A 66 -11.41 3.94 -1.10
C GLY A 66 -9.90 3.78 -0.90
N PHE A 67 -9.46 3.00 0.09
CA PHE A 67 -8.04 2.69 0.31
C PHE A 67 -7.60 1.46 -0.48
N ILE A 68 -6.36 1.50 -0.96
CA ILE A 68 -5.65 0.37 -1.59
C ILE A 68 -4.70 -0.26 -0.58
#